data_AF-A0A4V5N3R8-F1
#
_entry.id   AF-A0A4V5N3R8-F1
#
_cell.length_a   1.000
_cell.length_b   1.000
_cell.length_c   1.000
_cell.angle_alpha   90.00
_cell.angle_beta   90.00
_cell.angle_gamma   90.00
#
_symmetry.space_group_name_H-M   'P 1'
#
loop_
_entity.id
_entity.type
_entity.pdbx_description
1 polymer ?
#
loop_
_entity_poly.entity_id
_entity_poly.type
_entity_poly.pdbx_seq_one_letter_code
_entity_poly.pdbx_strand_id
1 'polypeptide(L)' 'SRSDDKDNTVPTTDEIVEMYIKQIIIQGFKSYKDQTVIEPFSPKLNVIVGRN' A
#
# COMPACT_ATOMS: atom_id res chain seq x y z
N SER A 1 -21.93 8.45 40.25
CA SER A 1 -22.23 7.81 38.95
C SER A 1 -21.06 8.11 38.04
N ARG A 2 -20.08 7.21 38.02
CA ARG A 2 -18.81 7.42 37.29
C ARG A 2 -19.07 7.28 35.79
N SER A 3 -18.41 8.16 35.07
CA SER A 3 -18.43 8.39 33.62
C SER A 3 -17.74 7.26 32.88
N ASP A 4 -18.49 6.40 32.18
CA ASP A 4 -17.96 5.30 31.37
C ASP A 4 -18.37 5.43 29.88
N ASP A 5 -18.43 6.65 29.35
CA ASP A 5 -18.61 6.90 27.90
C ASP A 5 -17.27 7.15 27.19
N LYS A 6 -16.29 6.25 27.41
CA LYS A 6 -15.02 6.24 26.68
C LYS A 6 -14.84 4.86 26.05
N ASP A 7 -15.26 4.68 24.79
CA ASP A 7 -14.54 3.84 23.80
C ASP A 7 -15.19 3.67 22.41
N ASN A 8 -16.03 4.60 21.94
CA ASN A 8 -16.42 4.60 20.52
C ASN A 8 -15.90 5.85 19.80
N THR A 9 -14.59 6.05 19.86
CA THR A 9 -13.92 6.93 18.89
C THR A 9 -13.87 6.16 17.57
N VAL A 10 -14.68 6.55 16.59
CA VAL A 10 -14.53 6.09 15.21
C VAL A 10 -13.08 6.37 14.83
N PRO A 11 -12.29 5.36 14.38
CA PRO A 11 -10.91 5.61 14.02
C PRO A 11 -10.91 6.67 12.92
N THR A 12 -10.26 7.80 13.21
CA THR A 12 -10.03 8.83 12.22
C THR A 12 -9.34 8.19 11.01
N THR A 13 -9.62 8.64 9.79
CA THR A 13 -9.11 8.01 8.54
C THR A 13 -7.59 7.84 8.54
N ASP A 14 -6.86 8.66 9.31
CA ASP A 14 -5.40 8.56 9.47
C ASP A 14 -4.94 7.40 10.40
N GLU A 15 -5.82 6.85 11.25
CA GLU A 15 -5.56 5.72 12.16
C GLU A 15 -5.88 4.36 11.54
N ILE A 16 -6.71 4.31 10.48
CA ILE A 16 -6.88 3.11 9.67
C ILE A 16 -5.69 3.05 8.72
N VAL A 17 -4.62 2.40 9.15
CA VAL A 17 -3.46 2.15 8.29
C VAL A 17 -3.89 1.14 7.21
N GLU A 18 -4.46 1.64 6.11
CA GLU A 18 -4.82 0.79 4.98
C GLU A 18 -3.53 0.19 4.39
N MET A 19 -3.45 -1.13 4.38
CA MET A 19 -2.32 -1.83 3.75
C MET A 19 -2.36 -1.58 2.24
N TYR A 20 -1.30 -0.97 1.72
CA TYR A 20 -1.10 -0.83 0.28
C TYR A 20 0.33 -1.19 -0.10
N ILE A 21 0.50 -1.64 -1.34
CA ILE A 21 1.82 -1.97 -1.90
C ILE A 21 2.54 -0.66 -2.13
N LYS A 22 3.74 -0.48 -1.55
CA LYS A 22 4.56 0.74 -1.72
C LYS A 22 5.60 0.61 -2.82
N GLN A 23 6.22 -0.57 -2.92
CA GLN A 23 7.34 -0.85 -3.81
C GLN A 23 7.34 -2.33 -4.20
N ILE A 24 7.81 -2.64 -5.42
CA ILE A 24 8.12 -4.00 -5.87
C ILE A 24 9.58 -4.04 -6.33
N ILE A 25 10.31 -5.07 -5.94
CA ILE A 25 11.67 -5.35 -6.42
C ILE A 25 11.65 -6.71 -7.13
N ILE A 26 12.05 -6.74 -8.40
CA ILE A 26 12.12 -7.95 -9.22
C ILE A 26 13.58 -8.18 -9.63
N GLN A 27 14.13 -9.36 -9.38
CA GLN A 27 15.50 -9.71 -9.76
C GLN A 27 15.59 -11.20 -10.10
N GLY A 28 16.33 -11.54 -11.16
CA GLY A 28 16.54 -12.92 -11.58
C GLY A 28 15.27 -13.66 -12.02
N PHE A 29 14.23 -12.95 -12.46
CA PHE A 29 12.93 -13.55 -12.82
C PHE A 29 12.48 -13.21 -14.24
N LYS A 30 12.32 -14.26 -15.07
CA LYS A 30 11.94 -14.13 -16.50
C LYS A 30 12.83 -13.11 -17.21
N SER A 31 12.23 -12.08 -17.82
CA SER A 31 12.93 -11.00 -18.52
C SER A 31 13.61 -10.00 -17.59
N TYR A 32 13.31 -10.02 -16.28
CA TYR A 32 13.95 -9.18 -15.26
C TYR A 32 15.19 -9.89 -14.71
N LYS A 33 16.23 -10.01 -15.56
CA LYS A 33 17.51 -10.61 -15.18
C LYS A 33 18.19 -9.79 -14.08
N ASP A 34 18.27 -8.48 -14.28
CA ASP A 34 18.84 -7.53 -13.34
C ASP A 34 17.78 -6.99 -12.37
N GLN A 35 18.22 -6.40 -11.27
CA GLN A 35 17.32 -5.84 -10.27
C GLN A 35 16.53 -4.66 -10.85
N THR A 36 15.21 -4.76 -10.78
CA THR A 36 14.27 -3.73 -11.19
C THR A 36 13.45 -3.31 -9.98
N VAL A 37 13.47 -2.02 -9.66
CA VAL A 37 12.70 -1.42 -8.57
C VAL A 37 11.54 -0.63 -9.19
N ILE A 38 10.32 -0.86 -8.70
CA ILE A 38 9.10 -0.21 -9.18
C ILE A 38 8.45 0.52 -8.01
N GLU A 39 8.42 1.84 -8.12
CA GLU A 39 7.82 2.79 -7.17
C GLU A 39 7.61 4.15 -7.86
N PRO A 40 6.66 5.01 -7.44
CA PRO A 40 5.69 4.83 -6.34
C PRO A 40 4.35 4.22 -6.80
N PHE A 41 3.74 3.41 -5.94
CA PHE A 41 2.37 2.89 -6.12
C PHE A 41 1.33 3.77 -5.41
N SER A 42 0.21 4.03 -6.09
CA SER A 42 -0.97 4.62 -5.49
C SER A 42 -1.73 3.57 -4.68
N PRO A 43 -2.26 3.91 -3.49
CA PRO A 43 -3.08 3.00 -2.70
C PRO A 43 -4.42 2.67 -3.36
N LYS A 44 -4.88 3.48 -4.33
CA LYS A 44 -6.22 3.36 -4.92
C LYS A 44 -6.24 2.61 -6.24
N LEU A 45 -5.42 3.04 -7.21
CA LEU A 45 -5.42 2.48 -8.56
C LEU A 45 -4.07 2.72 -9.21
N ASN A 46 -3.55 1.69 -9.88
CA ASN A 46 -2.32 1.74 -10.66
C ASN A 46 -2.59 1.20 -12.06
N VAL A 47 -2.01 1.84 -13.08
CA VAL A 47 -2.12 1.42 -14.48
C VAL A 47 -0.72 1.03 -14.96
N ILE A 48 -0.58 -0.22 -15.42
CA ILE A 48 0.68 -0.74 -15.95
C ILE A 48 0.57 -0.79 -17.47
N VAL A 49 1.53 -0.17 -18.14
CA VAL A 49 1.60 -0.10 -19.60
C VAL A 49 2.88 -0.76 -20.11
N GLY A 50 2.85 -1.27 -21.33
CA GLY A 50 3.98 -1.91 -21.97
C GLY A 50 3.76 -2.09 -23.46
N ARG A 51 4.84 -2.21 -24.21
CA ARG A 51 4.79 -2.66 -25.61
C ARG A 51 4.70 -4.19 -25.62
N ASN A 52 4.04 -4.72 -26.66
CA ASN A 52 4.13 -6.15 -26.99
C ASN A 52 5.51 -6.49 -27.54
#